data_AF-A0A2R6XXS1-F1
#
_entry.id   AF-A0A2R6XXS1-F1
#
_cell.length_a   1.000
_cell.length_b   1.000
_cell.length_c   1.000
_cell.angle_alpha   90.00
_cell.angle_beta   90.00
_cell.angle_gamma   90.00
#
_symmetry.space_group_name_H-M   'P 1'
#
loop_
_entity.id
_entity.type
_entity.pdbx_description
1 polymer ?
#
loop_
_entity_poly.entity_id
_entity_poly.type
_entity_poly.pdbx_seq_one_letter_code
_entity_poly.pdbx_strand_id
1 'polypeptide(L)'
;MQAQNWFHTLARAGAEYFIVRAVPDAGGKVYSARVPAEKASRELYLNFLQRLNRDKHHIYARPEGYRFVLVDDVQDIDEVLQYHPTLIVETSPGNHQAWYVLAETPRDREHAKAICRGYAAVLGSDPGSAEPDHLGRVAGFINWKRRYAPEYPIARLIHVNTGTVAERRVVHSERVWISTPSTGDSIVRAVRDLFHRHHWNVPRRRKIFREPGVDRSARDFAYAAYVLERDLDQHGMVRQRAIERIRERLYERSTKAMERGDEYVARTITAAWRFVVKKRARGYNKCKEEGR
;
A
#
# COMPACT_ATOMS: atom_id res chain seq x y z
N MET A 1 -21.57 9.27 19.99
CA MET A 1 -20.24 9.15 20.65
C MET A 1 -19.15 8.70 19.68
N GLN A 2 -19.19 7.50 19.08
CA GLN A 2 -18.12 6.99 18.19
C GLN A 2 -17.82 7.91 16.97
N ALA A 3 -18.83 8.26 16.17
CA ALA A 3 -18.65 9.14 15.01
C ALA A 3 -18.15 10.54 15.40
N GLN A 4 -18.66 11.07 16.52
CA GLN A 4 -18.23 12.35 17.07
C GLN A 4 -16.75 12.32 17.45
N ASN A 5 -16.30 11.27 18.15
CA ASN A 5 -14.90 11.10 18.54
C ASN A 5 -13.99 10.93 17.31
N TRP A 6 -14.45 10.24 16.27
CA TRP A 6 -13.73 10.10 15.01
C TRP A 6 -13.43 11.48 14.38
N PHE A 7 -14.46 12.31 14.18
CA PHE A 7 -14.29 13.65 13.62
C PHE A 7 -13.48 14.57 14.55
N HIS A 8 -13.77 14.52 15.85
CA HIS A 8 -13.10 15.38 16.83
C HIS A 8 -11.60 15.08 16.94
N THR A 9 -11.20 13.80 16.90
CA THR A 9 -9.80 13.40 16.96
C THR A 9 -9.00 13.98 15.79
N LEU A 10 -9.50 13.80 14.56
CA LEU A 10 -8.83 14.31 13.36
C LEU A 10 -8.88 15.83 13.27
N ALA A 11 -9.96 16.47 13.74
CA ALA A 11 -10.05 17.93 13.86
C ALA A 11 -8.99 18.49 14.83
N ARG A 12 -8.82 17.87 16.01
CA ARG A 12 -7.77 18.24 16.97
C ARG A 12 -6.36 18.02 16.42
N ALA A 13 -6.20 17.06 15.51
CA ALA A 13 -4.94 16.83 14.80
C ALA A 13 -4.70 17.80 13.62
N GLY A 14 -5.56 18.80 13.45
CA GLY A 14 -5.40 19.90 12.49
C GLY A 14 -6.22 19.75 11.21
N ALA A 15 -7.24 18.90 11.17
CA ALA A 15 -8.17 18.86 10.04
C ALA A 15 -9.15 20.04 10.12
N GLU A 16 -9.15 20.90 9.11
CA GLU A 16 -10.08 22.03 9.02
C GLU A 16 -11.37 21.68 8.27
N TYR A 17 -11.27 20.74 7.31
CA TYR A 17 -12.39 20.27 6.50
C TYR A 17 -12.35 18.76 6.35
N PHE A 18 -13.52 18.18 6.14
CA PHE A 18 -13.70 16.78 5.78
C PHE A 18 -14.41 16.64 4.46
N ILE A 19 -13.94 15.73 3.61
CA ILE A 19 -14.73 15.22 2.49
C ILE A 19 -15.53 14.04 3.02
N VAL A 20 -16.85 14.20 3.15
CA VAL A 20 -17.77 13.18 3.65
C VAL A 20 -18.60 12.65 2.48
N ARG A 21 -18.72 11.32 2.40
CA ARG A 21 -19.49 10.64 1.36
C ARG A 21 -20.40 9.57 1.96
N ALA A 22 -21.69 9.63 1.62
CA ALA A 22 -22.64 8.57 1.89
C ALA A 22 -22.93 7.80 0.58
N VAL A 23 -22.60 6.51 0.55
CA VAL A 23 -22.70 5.66 -0.64
C VAL A 23 -23.69 4.53 -0.39
N PRO A 24 -24.76 4.37 -1.19
CA PRO A 24 -25.74 3.31 -0.98
C PRO A 24 -25.14 1.92 -1.28
N ASP A 25 -25.51 0.91 -0.48
CA ASP A 25 -25.06 -0.47 -0.69
C ASP A 25 -25.61 -1.09 -2.00
N ALA A 26 -26.85 -0.79 -2.37
CA ALA A 26 -27.57 -1.42 -3.49
C ALA A 26 -27.88 -0.44 -4.65
N GLY A 27 -26.90 0.37 -5.05
CA GLY A 27 -27.09 1.41 -6.07
C GLY A 27 -27.99 2.57 -5.60
N GLY A 28 -27.96 3.69 -6.32
CA GLY A 28 -28.74 4.88 -5.99
C GLY A 28 -27.91 6.13 -5.77
N LYS A 29 -28.49 7.12 -5.07
CA LYS A 29 -27.89 8.44 -4.93
C LYS A 29 -26.72 8.43 -3.94
N VAL A 30 -25.56 8.85 -4.42
CA VAL A 30 -24.39 9.18 -3.61
C VAL A 30 -24.50 10.62 -3.12
N TYR A 31 -24.30 10.85 -1.83
CA TYR A 31 -24.17 12.19 -1.26
C TYR A 31 -22.70 12.45 -0.99
N SER A 32 -22.17 13.60 -1.41
CA SER A 32 -20.79 13.99 -1.19
C SER A 32 -20.76 15.47 -0.78
N ALA A 33 -20.05 15.79 0.30
CA ALA A 33 -19.95 17.17 0.78
C ALA A 33 -18.56 17.44 1.35
N ARG A 34 -18.07 18.66 1.15
CA ARG A 34 -16.96 19.22 1.92
C ARG A 34 -17.54 19.92 3.14
N VAL A 35 -17.18 19.48 4.33
CA VAL A 35 -17.79 19.88 5.60
C VAL A 35 -16.72 20.47 6.52
N PRO A 36 -16.90 21.69 7.05
CA PRO A 36 -16.00 22.24 8.05
C PRO A 36 -15.93 21.36 9.31
N ALA A 37 -14.75 21.24 9.91
CA ALA A 37 -14.49 20.36 11.04
C ALA A 37 -15.40 20.66 12.25
N GLU A 38 -15.67 21.94 12.51
CA GLU A 38 -16.53 22.41 13.60
C GLU A 38 -18.01 22.05 13.41
N LYS A 39 -18.40 21.69 12.18
CA LYS A 39 -19.74 21.20 11.82
C LYS A 39 -19.80 19.68 11.74
N ALA A 40 -18.71 19.02 11.33
CA ALA A 40 -18.66 17.57 11.12
C ALA A 40 -18.93 16.76 12.40
N SER A 41 -18.56 17.29 13.56
CA SER A 41 -18.80 16.65 14.87
C SER A 41 -20.09 17.12 15.57
N ARG A 42 -20.90 17.98 14.94
CA ARG A 42 -22.15 18.49 15.54
C ARG A 42 -23.24 17.43 15.47
N GLU A 43 -24.03 17.35 16.53
CA GLU A 43 -25.13 16.39 16.65
C GLU A 43 -26.09 16.42 15.46
N LEU A 44 -26.48 17.61 15.00
CA LEU A 44 -27.36 17.77 13.84
C LEU A 44 -26.82 17.08 12.58
N TYR A 45 -25.53 17.22 12.29
CA TYR A 45 -24.91 16.60 11.12
C TYR A 45 -24.76 15.09 11.30
N LEU A 46 -24.38 14.64 12.50
CA LEU A 46 -24.30 13.22 12.81
C LEU A 46 -25.66 12.52 12.72
N ASN A 47 -26.75 13.17 13.16
CA ASN A 47 -28.11 12.65 13.04
C ASN A 47 -28.52 12.52 11.56
N PHE A 48 -28.13 13.47 10.71
CA PHE A 48 -28.32 13.35 9.26
C PHE A 48 -27.57 12.14 8.68
N LEU A 49 -26.30 11.94 9.04
CA LEU A 49 -25.53 10.77 8.60
C LEU A 49 -26.11 9.45 9.13
N GLN A 50 -26.61 9.43 10.36
CA GLN A 50 -27.29 8.26 10.93
C GLN A 50 -28.55 7.89 10.17
N ARG A 51 -29.33 8.88 9.73
CA ARG A 51 -30.50 8.65 8.88
C ARG A 51 -30.09 8.01 7.55
N LEU A 52 -29.09 8.57 6.87
CA LEU A 52 -28.55 7.97 5.64
C LEU A 52 -28.03 6.55 5.88
N ASN A 53 -27.34 6.32 6.99
CA ASN A 53 -26.85 4.98 7.31
C ASN A 53 -27.99 3.99 7.58
N ARG A 54 -29.09 4.42 8.20
CA ARG A 54 -30.29 3.59 8.35
C ARG A 54 -30.94 3.25 7.00
N ASP A 55 -30.85 4.17 6.05
CA ASP A 55 -31.28 3.99 4.65
C ASP A 55 -30.25 3.19 3.81
N LYS A 56 -29.36 2.43 4.48
CA LYS A 56 -28.33 1.56 3.89
C LYS A 56 -27.23 2.29 3.11
N HIS A 57 -26.94 3.54 3.45
CA HIS A 57 -25.71 4.19 2.99
C HIS A 57 -24.52 3.87 3.89
N HIS A 58 -23.41 3.50 3.28
CA HIS A 58 -22.11 3.51 3.94
C HIS A 58 -21.62 4.94 4.11
N ILE A 59 -21.17 5.27 5.32
CA ILE A 59 -20.63 6.59 5.64
C ILE A 59 -19.11 6.52 5.62
N TYR A 60 -18.52 7.24 4.67
CA TYR A 60 -17.08 7.41 4.55
C TYR A 60 -16.72 8.88 4.73
N ALA A 61 -15.52 9.12 5.24
CA ALA A 61 -14.97 10.46 5.29
C ALA A 61 -13.44 10.42 5.21
N ARG A 62 -12.88 11.56 4.83
CA ARG A 62 -11.47 11.86 5.05
C ARG A 62 -11.31 13.31 5.50
N PRO A 63 -10.33 13.62 6.36
CA PRO A 63 -9.85 14.98 6.50
C PRO A 63 -9.19 15.42 5.19
N GLU A 64 -9.36 16.69 4.84
CA GLU A 64 -8.73 17.30 3.68
C GLU A 64 -7.26 17.59 3.96
N GLY A 65 -6.38 17.29 3.00
CA GLY A 65 -4.94 17.55 3.08
C GLY A 65 -4.06 16.30 3.07
N TYR A 66 -2.85 16.44 2.55
CA TYR A 66 -1.91 15.33 2.33
C TYR A 66 -1.24 14.81 3.61
N ARG A 67 -1.34 15.53 4.72
CA ARG A 67 -0.78 15.09 6.01
C ARG A 67 -1.57 13.96 6.66
N PHE A 68 -2.76 13.65 6.16
CA PHE A 68 -3.63 12.60 6.69
C PHE A 68 -3.52 11.36 5.81
N VAL A 69 -2.86 10.34 6.32
CA VAL A 69 -2.62 9.08 5.62
C VAL A 69 -3.57 8.02 6.16
N LEU A 70 -4.31 7.40 5.26
CA LEU A 70 -5.15 6.25 5.56
C LEU A 70 -4.45 4.98 5.11
N VAL A 71 -4.42 3.99 5.98
CA VAL A 71 -4.00 2.63 5.70
C VAL A 71 -5.21 1.74 5.91
N ASP A 72 -5.73 1.15 4.84
CA ASP A 72 -6.95 0.33 4.86
C ASP A 72 -6.61 -1.17 4.75
N ASP A 73 -7.52 -2.01 5.24
CA ASP A 73 -7.42 -3.46 5.26
C ASP A 73 -6.20 -4.01 6.02
N VAL A 74 -6.00 -3.52 7.26
CA VAL A 74 -4.93 -4.00 8.16
C VAL A 74 -5.47 -5.02 9.19
N GLN A 75 -4.73 -6.10 9.38
CA GLN A 75 -5.10 -7.22 10.26
C GLN A 75 -4.21 -7.29 11.52
N ASP A 76 -2.91 -7.00 11.40
CA ASP A 76 -1.97 -7.00 12.52
C ASP A 76 -2.02 -5.66 13.27
N ILE A 77 -2.81 -5.63 14.36
CA ILE A 77 -2.96 -4.42 15.18
C ILE A 77 -1.69 -4.09 15.95
N ASP A 78 -0.92 -5.10 16.37
CA ASP A 78 0.30 -4.88 17.14
C ASP A 78 1.35 -4.20 16.26
N GLU A 79 1.48 -4.62 15.00
CA GLU A 79 2.33 -3.95 14.01
C GLU A 79 1.85 -2.52 13.74
N VAL A 80 0.54 -2.31 13.52
CA VAL A 80 -0.05 -0.99 13.28
C VAL A 80 0.24 -0.02 14.44
N LEU A 81 0.15 -0.49 15.69
CA LEU A 81 0.40 0.31 16.90
C LEU A 81 1.87 0.75 17.03
N GLN A 82 2.84 -0.01 16.51
CA GLN A 82 4.26 0.37 16.51
C GLN A 82 4.56 1.65 15.71
N TYR A 83 3.64 2.04 14.81
CA TYR A 83 3.74 3.26 14.01
C TYR A 83 2.92 4.43 14.55
N HIS A 84 2.43 4.33 15.80
CA HIS A 84 1.71 5.39 16.51
C HIS A 84 0.55 6.02 15.70
N PRO A 85 -0.46 5.23 15.32
CA PRO A 85 -1.61 5.74 14.59
C PRO A 85 -2.38 6.75 15.44
N THR A 86 -2.90 7.79 14.79
CA THR A 86 -3.75 8.80 15.44
C THR A 86 -5.08 8.20 15.86
N LEU A 87 -5.65 7.32 15.02
CA LEU A 87 -6.78 6.48 15.41
C LEU A 87 -6.82 5.20 14.59
N ILE A 88 -7.45 4.16 15.16
CA ILE A 88 -7.74 2.90 14.46
C ILE A 88 -9.24 2.63 14.54
N VAL A 89 -9.82 2.28 13.39
CA VAL A 89 -11.22 1.87 13.27
C VAL A 89 -11.26 0.40 12.85
N GLU A 90 -11.91 -0.43 13.65
CA GLU A 90 -12.34 -1.76 13.24
C GLU A 90 -13.56 -1.60 12.33
N THR A 91 -13.40 -1.88 11.03
CA THR A 91 -14.46 -1.69 10.01
C THR A 91 -15.43 -2.87 9.95
N SER A 92 -14.96 -4.04 10.37
CA SER A 92 -15.68 -5.30 10.60
C SER A 92 -14.78 -6.22 11.43
N PRO A 93 -15.29 -7.31 12.03
CA PRO A 93 -14.46 -8.22 12.84
C PRO A 93 -13.14 -8.61 12.15
N GLY A 94 -12.02 -8.32 12.80
CA GLY A 94 -10.67 -8.62 12.33
C GLY A 94 -10.17 -7.79 11.14
N ASN A 95 -10.91 -6.78 10.68
CA ASN A 95 -10.50 -5.88 9.60
C ASN A 95 -10.48 -4.44 10.08
N HIS A 96 -9.36 -3.76 9.91
CA HIS A 96 -9.15 -2.44 10.47
C HIS A 96 -8.65 -1.46 9.41
N GLN A 97 -8.78 -0.19 9.74
CA GLN A 97 -8.13 0.90 9.04
C GLN A 97 -7.46 1.80 10.08
N ALA A 98 -6.31 2.35 9.74
CA ALA A 98 -5.55 3.24 10.61
C ALA A 98 -5.36 4.60 9.94
N TRP A 99 -5.51 5.66 10.72
CA TRP A 99 -5.23 7.02 10.30
C TRP A 99 -3.96 7.52 10.97
N TYR A 100 -3.07 8.09 10.17
CA TYR A 100 -1.82 8.70 10.61
C TYR A 100 -1.81 10.18 10.24
N VAL A 101 -1.40 11.03 11.19
CA VAL A 101 -1.18 12.45 10.96
C VAL A 101 0.31 12.75 10.94
N LEU A 102 0.79 13.15 9.77
CA LEU A 102 2.19 13.48 9.55
C LEU A 102 2.53 14.81 10.22
N ALA A 103 3.78 14.90 10.71
CA ALA A 103 4.35 16.13 11.24
C ALA A 103 4.51 17.21 10.17
N GLU A 104 5.03 16.82 9.01
CA GLU A 104 5.21 17.67 7.84
C GLU A 104 4.17 17.34 6.78
N THR A 105 3.57 18.36 6.20
CA THR A 105 2.65 18.18 5.07
C THR A 105 3.44 17.82 3.81
N PRO A 106 3.09 16.74 3.10
CA PRO A 106 3.71 16.42 1.82
C PRO A 106 3.53 17.56 0.82
N ARG A 107 4.62 17.91 0.13
CA ARG A 107 4.68 19.05 -0.81
C ARG A 107 3.71 18.96 -1.99
N ASP A 108 3.41 17.74 -2.44
CA ASP A 108 2.59 17.45 -3.61
C ASP A 108 1.90 16.09 -3.47
N ARG A 109 0.96 15.81 -4.40
CA ARG A 109 0.17 14.58 -4.39
C ARG A 109 1.02 13.33 -4.58
N GLU A 110 2.06 13.38 -5.41
CA GLU A 110 2.91 12.22 -5.69
C GLU A 110 3.76 11.86 -4.47
N HIS A 111 4.26 12.86 -3.74
CA HIS A 111 4.92 12.68 -2.46
C HIS A 111 3.97 12.06 -1.42
N ALA A 112 2.74 12.57 -1.30
CA ALA A 112 1.73 11.98 -0.42
C ALA A 112 1.43 10.52 -0.78
N LYS A 113 1.33 10.22 -2.07
CA LYS A 113 1.06 8.87 -2.61
C LYS A 113 2.20 7.91 -2.31
N ALA A 114 3.45 8.36 -2.45
CA ALA A 114 4.61 7.58 -2.08
C ALA A 114 4.59 7.20 -0.60
N ILE A 115 4.19 8.13 0.29
CA ILE A 115 4.04 7.87 1.72
C ILE A 115 2.92 6.85 1.98
N CYS A 116 1.73 7.03 1.37
CA CYS A 116 0.62 6.08 1.52
C CYS A 116 1.06 4.65 1.13
N ARG A 117 1.78 4.52 0.01
CA ARG A 117 2.32 3.23 -0.46
C ARG A 117 3.39 2.67 0.46
N GLY A 118 4.23 3.52 1.04
CA GLY A 118 5.23 3.11 2.04
C GLY A 118 4.56 2.50 3.27
N TYR A 119 3.52 3.14 3.80
CA TYR A 119 2.72 2.60 4.91
C TYR A 119 2.03 1.29 4.55
N ALA A 120 1.36 1.23 3.39
CA ALA A 120 0.71 0.00 2.94
C ALA A 120 1.69 -1.17 2.77
N ALA A 121 2.89 -0.90 2.26
CA ALA A 121 3.95 -1.89 2.10
C ALA A 121 4.47 -2.45 3.43
N VAL A 122 4.62 -1.58 4.42
CA VAL A 122 5.12 -1.95 5.75
C VAL A 122 4.05 -2.71 6.51
N LEU A 123 2.80 -2.28 6.45
CA LEU A 123 1.70 -2.80 7.25
C LEU A 123 0.89 -3.92 6.54
N GLY A 124 1.40 -4.43 5.41
CA GLY A 124 0.75 -5.49 4.65
C GLY A 124 -0.67 -5.15 4.16
N SER A 125 -0.96 -3.87 3.93
CA SER A 125 -2.30 -3.36 3.63
C SER A 125 -2.59 -3.33 2.13
N ASP A 126 -3.86 -3.14 1.72
CA ASP A 126 -4.25 -3.10 0.30
C ASP A 126 -3.56 -1.96 -0.47
N PRO A 127 -2.69 -2.25 -1.48
CA PRO A 127 -2.05 -1.23 -2.30
C PRO A 127 -3.02 -0.41 -3.15
N GLY A 128 -4.21 -0.94 -3.44
CA GLY A 128 -5.26 -0.23 -4.19
C GLY A 128 -5.88 0.92 -3.40
N SER A 129 -5.84 0.83 -2.07
CA SER A 129 -6.33 1.86 -1.15
C SER A 129 -5.25 2.89 -0.76
N ALA A 130 -3.99 2.66 -1.14
CA ALA A 130 -2.84 3.52 -0.85
C ALA A 130 -2.79 4.79 -1.73
N GLU A 131 -3.87 5.57 -1.72
CA GLU A 131 -3.98 6.85 -2.43
C GLU A 131 -4.18 8.00 -1.44
N PRO A 132 -3.62 9.20 -1.71
CA PRO A 132 -3.82 10.37 -0.85
C PRO A 132 -5.28 10.76 -0.69
N ASP A 133 -6.15 10.35 -1.62
CA ASP A 133 -7.55 10.72 -1.68
C ASP A 133 -8.52 9.63 -1.25
N HIS A 134 -7.99 8.55 -0.67
CA HIS A 134 -8.80 7.44 -0.20
C HIS A 134 -9.71 7.85 0.97
N LEU A 135 -10.95 7.35 0.94
CA LEU A 135 -11.98 7.64 1.94
C LEU A 135 -12.05 6.48 2.94
N GLY A 136 -11.92 6.79 4.24
CA GLY A 136 -12.04 5.78 5.29
C GLY A 136 -13.47 5.67 5.82
N ARG A 137 -13.83 4.53 6.38
CA ARG A 137 -15.12 4.31 7.04
C ARG A 137 -15.18 5.11 8.35
N VAL A 138 -16.27 5.84 8.57
CA VAL A 138 -16.46 6.57 9.83
C VAL A 138 -16.96 5.61 10.91
N ALA A 139 -16.37 5.67 12.11
CA ALA A 139 -16.82 4.86 13.25
C ALA A 139 -18.24 5.23 13.70
N GLY A 140 -18.99 4.27 14.24
CA GLY A 140 -20.36 4.45 14.73
C GLY A 140 -21.47 4.22 13.70
N PHE A 141 -21.12 3.80 12.49
CA PHE A 141 -22.09 3.48 11.42
C PHE A 141 -22.02 1.99 11.03
N ILE A 142 -23.17 1.45 10.61
CA ILE A 142 -23.32 0.06 10.18
C ILE A 142 -22.62 -0.15 8.83
N ASN A 143 -21.91 -1.26 8.71
CA ASN A 143 -21.32 -1.76 7.47
C ASN A 143 -22.31 -2.69 6.76
N TRP A 144 -23.14 -2.11 5.89
CA TRP A 144 -24.18 -2.81 5.13
C TRP A 144 -23.71 -3.78 4.03
N LYS A 145 -22.40 -4.06 3.89
CA LYS A 145 -21.92 -4.93 2.82
C LYS A 145 -22.59 -6.29 2.95
N ARG A 146 -23.26 -6.74 1.89
CA ARG A 146 -24.10 -7.96 1.87
C ARG A 146 -23.43 -9.21 2.47
N ARG A 147 -22.10 -9.33 2.37
CA ARG A 147 -21.32 -10.44 2.96
C ARG A 147 -21.42 -10.57 4.48
N TYR A 148 -21.88 -9.52 5.18
CA TYR A 148 -22.06 -9.52 6.63
C TYR A 148 -23.52 -9.71 7.05
N ALA A 149 -24.42 -10.01 6.11
CA ALA A 149 -25.78 -10.32 6.47
C ALA A 149 -25.84 -11.65 7.25
N PRO A 150 -26.74 -11.78 8.23
CA PRO A 150 -27.74 -10.78 8.66
C PRO A 150 -27.28 -9.79 9.76
N GLU A 151 -26.14 -9.99 10.43
CA GLU A 151 -25.79 -9.26 11.66
C GLU A 151 -25.16 -7.87 11.44
N TYR A 152 -24.61 -7.58 10.25
CA TYR A 152 -24.00 -6.31 9.83
C TYR A 152 -23.21 -5.55 10.91
N PRO A 153 -21.86 -5.60 10.91
CA PRO A 153 -21.06 -4.99 11.97
C PRO A 153 -21.13 -3.46 11.96
N ILE A 154 -21.08 -2.87 13.15
CA ILE A 154 -20.88 -1.43 13.33
C ILE A 154 -19.38 -1.16 13.33
N ALA A 155 -18.92 -0.19 12.54
CA ALA A 155 -17.52 0.24 12.58
C ALA A 155 -17.20 0.85 13.95
N ARG A 156 -16.15 0.37 14.64
CA ARG A 156 -15.82 0.79 16.01
C ARG A 156 -14.47 1.49 16.04
N LEU A 157 -14.39 2.61 16.76
CA LEU A 157 -13.12 3.21 17.12
C LEU A 157 -12.51 2.33 18.22
N ILE A 158 -11.35 1.74 17.97
CA ILE A 158 -10.67 0.83 18.90
C ILE A 158 -9.39 1.41 19.49
N HIS A 159 -8.83 2.43 18.84
CA HIS A 159 -7.67 3.15 19.33
C HIS A 159 -7.79 4.63 18.97
N VAL A 160 -7.35 5.48 19.89
CA VAL A 160 -7.21 6.92 19.70
C VAL A 160 -5.94 7.36 20.41
N ASN A 161 -5.10 8.11 19.70
CA ASN A 161 -3.94 8.79 20.26
C ASN A 161 -4.07 10.29 20.00
N THR A 162 -4.36 11.06 21.06
CA THR A 162 -4.48 12.53 20.99
C THR A 162 -3.19 13.27 21.37
N GLY A 163 -2.09 12.56 21.63
CA GLY A 163 -0.90 13.10 22.32
C GLY A 163 0.42 13.01 21.55
N THR A 164 0.46 12.42 20.37
CA THR A 164 1.70 12.32 19.58
C THR A 164 1.39 12.52 18.11
N VAL A 165 1.96 13.58 17.53
CA VAL A 165 2.20 13.62 16.08
C VAL A 165 3.07 12.40 15.78
N ALA A 166 2.72 11.59 14.78
CA ALA A 166 3.51 10.41 14.46
C ALA A 166 4.97 10.85 14.23
N GLU A 167 5.86 10.46 15.15
CA GLU A 167 7.30 10.67 14.99
C GLU A 167 7.71 10.03 13.67
N ARG A 168 8.58 10.72 12.94
CA ARG A 168 9.05 10.30 11.62
C ARG A 168 9.85 9.00 11.74
N ARG A 169 9.16 7.86 11.77
CA ARG A 169 9.64 6.57 11.25
C ARG A 169 8.99 6.26 9.90
N VAL A 170 8.61 7.29 9.15
CA VAL A 170 8.35 7.14 7.73
C VAL A 170 9.67 6.82 7.08
N VAL A 171 9.80 5.55 6.68
CA VAL A 171 10.84 5.09 5.78
C VAL A 171 10.78 6.00 4.55
N HIS A 172 11.74 6.92 4.45
CA HIS A 172 12.14 7.49 3.18
C HIS A 172 12.61 6.31 2.31
N SER A 173 11.71 5.66 1.61
CA SER A 173 12.09 4.82 0.49
C SER A 173 11.70 5.56 -0.77
N GLU A 174 12.68 6.19 -1.38
CA GLU A 174 12.53 6.90 -2.65
C GLU A 174 11.97 6.01 -3.77
N ARG A 175 11.80 4.68 -3.62
CA ARG A 175 11.27 3.79 -4.68
C ARG A 175 10.55 2.56 -4.15
N VAL A 176 9.22 2.59 -4.18
CA VAL A 176 8.35 1.42 -3.98
C VAL A 176 7.63 1.11 -5.28
N TRP A 177 7.88 -0.05 -5.87
CA TRP A 177 7.35 -0.48 -7.18
C TRP A 177 6.26 -1.53 -7.02
N ILE A 178 5.04 -1.24 -7.48
CA ILE A 178 3.91 -2.17 -7.44
C ILE A 178 3.13 -2.06 -8.76
N SER A 179 3.25 -3.07 -9.65
CA SER A 179 2.12 -3.54 -10.47
C SER A 179 2.46 -4.77 -11.34
N THR A 180 1.43 -5.58 -11.60
CA THR A 180 1.36 -6.65 -12.62
C THR A 180 1.23 -6.09 -14.05
N PRO A 181 1.64 -6.82 -15.10
CA PRO A 181 1.95 -6.27 -16.42
C PRO A 181 0.74 -6.02 -17.31
N SER A 182 0.79 -4.93 -18.08
CA SER A 182 0.27 -4.87 -19.46
C SER A 182 1.42 -4.52 -20.41
N THR A 183 1.18 -4.64 -21.72
CA THR A 183 2.15 -4.72 -22.86
C THR A 183 3.17 -3.57 -22.97
N GLY A 184 3.13 -2.55 -22.09
CA GLY A 184 4.09 -1.46 -21.96
C GLY A 184 4.88 -1.46 -20.64
N ASP A 185 5.27 -2.61 -20.10
CA ASP A 185 5.99 -2.84 -18.83
C ASP A 185 6.68 -1.60 -18.20
N SER A 186 5.98 -0.93 -17.29
CA SER A 186 6.47 0.23 -16.53
C SER A 186 7.64 -0.13 -15.62
N ILE A 187 7.71 -1.38 -15.12
CA ILE A 187 8.82 -1.89 -14.30
C ILE A 187 10.07 -2.12 -15.16
N VAL A 188 9.94 -2.58 -16.41
CA VAL A 188 11.10 -2.74 -17.31
C VAL A 188 11.65 -1.39 -17.72
N ARG A 189 10.77 -0.42 -18.02
CA ARG A 189 11.17 0.99 -18.22
C ARG A 189 11.78 1.56 -16.94
N ALA A 190 11.16 1.37 -15.79
CA ALA A 190 11.63 1.85 -14.50
C ALA A 190 12.99 1.28 -14.09
N VAL A 191 13.22 -0.02 -14.26
CA VAL A 191 14.53 -0.65 -14.00
C VAL A 191 15.56 -0.09 -14.99
N ARG A 192 15.22 0.11 -16.27
CA ARG A 192 16.14 0.79 -17.20
C ARG A 192 16.41 2.25 -16.81
N ASP A 193 15.39 3.01 -16.44
CA ASP A 193 15.47 4.42 -16.02
C ASP A 193 16.22 4.57 -14.68
N LEU A 194 16.08 3.62 -13.77
CA LEU A 194 16.86 3.52 -12.53
C LEU A 194 18.35 3.41 -12.85
N PHE A 195 18.69 2.50 -13.76
CA PHE A 195 20.06 2.23 -14.18
C PHE A 195 20.63 3.42 -14.96
N HIS A 196 19.83 4.09 -15.78
CA HIS A 196 20.23 5.31 -16.51
C HIS A 196 20.46 6.50 -15.56
N ARG A 197 19.57 6.73 -14.59
CA ARG A 197 19.66 7.86 -13.65
C ARG A 197 20.87 7.79 -12.71
N HIS A 198 21.33 6.58 -12.36
CA HIS A 198 22.47 6.42 -11.47
C HIS A 198 23.82 6.34 -12.19
N HIS A 199 23.87 6.56 -13.51
CA HIS A 199 25.09 6.46 -14.32
C HIS A 199 25.88 5.17 -14.03
N TRP A 200 25.16 4.07 -13.83
CA TRP A 200 25.74 2.78 -13.49
C TRP A 200 26.51 2.25 -14.72
N ASN A 201 27.83 2.35 -14.65
CA ASN A 201 28.75 2.09 -15.75
C ASN A 201 29.01 0.59 -15.93
N VAL A 202 29.14 0.17 -17.20
CA VAL A 202 29.63 -1.18 -17.55
C VAL A 202 31.08 -1.32 -17.05
N PRO A 203 31.37 -2.28 -16.15
CA PRO A 203 32.75 -2.55 -15.77
C PRO A 203 33.53 -3.04 -16.99
N ARG A 204 34.65 -2.39 -17.31
CA ARG A 204 35.54 -2.83 -18.38
C ARG A 204 36.79 -3.51 -17.78
N ARG A 205 36.96 -4.81 -18.10
CA ARG A 205 38.17 -5.68 -17.99
C ARG A 205 38.45 -6.33 -16.61
N ARG A 206 39.18 -7.45 -16.44
CA ARG A 206 40.04 -8.28 -17.35
C ARG A 206 40.22 -9.76 -16.94
N LYS A 207 39.57 -10.28 -15.88
CA LYS A 207 39.84 -11.63 -15.36
C LYS A 207 38.71 -12.61 -15.65
N ILE A 208 39.09 -13.76 -16.21
CA ILE A 208 38.23 -14.91 -16.42
C ILE A 208 38.12 -15.65 -15.08
N PHE A 209 36.98 -15.56 -14.42
CA PHE A 209 36.62 -16.52 -13.37
C PHE A 209 36.11 -17.79 -14.07
N ARG A 210 36.72 -18.95 -13.80
CA ARG A 210 36.24 -20.23 -14.35
C ARG A 210 35.37 -20.93 -13.31
N GLU A 211 34.09 -21.08 -13.61
CA GLU A 211 33.18 -21.98 -12.90
C GLU A 211 32.71 -23.10 -13.84
N PRO A 212 32.66 -24.37 -13.39
CA PRO A 212 32.24 -25.47 -14.26
C PRO A 212 30.71 -25.57 -14.39
N GLY A 213 30.24 -25.80 -15.62
CA GLY A 213 29.27 -26.88 -15.90
C GLY A 213 27.77 -26.66 -15.69
N VAL A 214 27.26 -25.46 -15.47
CA VAL A 214 25.80 -25.20 -15.46
C VAL A 214 25.48 -24.02 -16.37
N ASP A 215 24.30 -24.02 -17.00
CA ASP A 215 23.81 -22.85 -17.74
C ASP A 215 23.83 -21.62 -16.81
N ARG A 216 24.85 -20.79 -17.01
CA ARG A 216 25.20 -19.64 -16.16
C ARG A 216 24.02 -18.66 -16.06
N SER A 217 23.27 -18.49 -17.14
CA SER A 217 22.12 -17.59 -17.14
C SER A 217 20.90 -18.16 -16.45
N ALA A 218 20.73 -19.49 -16.44
CA ALA A 218 19.68 -20.15 -15.69
C ALA A 218 19.88 -20.02 -14.17
N ARG A 219 21.13 -20.10 -13.69
CA ARG A 219 21.46 -19.92 -12.26
C ARG A 219 21.18 -18.50 -11.77
N ASP A 220 21.63 -17.51 -12.54
CA ASP A 220 21.42 -16.09 -12.25
C ASP A 220 19.92 -15.73 -12.25
N PHE A 221 19.19 -16.25 -13.24
CA PHE A 221 17.74 -16.14 -13.33
C PHE A 221 17.04 -16.81 -12.13
N ALA A 222 17.43 -18.02 -11.76
CA ALA A 222 16.80 -18.77 -10.66
C ALA A 222 17.00 -18.05 -9.32
N TYR A 223 18.20 -17.52 -9.05
CA TYR A 223 18.45 -16.73 -7.86
C TYR A 223 17.62 -15.44 -7.84
N ALA A 224 17.58 -14.72 -8.97
CA ALA A 224 16.75 -13.53 -9.10
C ALA A 224 15.27 -13.87 -8.87
N ALA A 225 14.75 -14.94 -9.48
CA ALA A 225 13.36 -15.38 -9.30
C ALA A 225 13.06 -15.77 -7.85
N TYR A 226 13.97 -16.47 -7.19
CA TYR A 226 13.84 -16.84 -5.77
C TYR A 226 13.76 -15.62 -4.85
N VAL A 227 14.67 -14.65 -5.02
CA VAL A 227 14.67 -13.43 -4.20
C VAL A 227 13.40 -12.61 -4.44
N LEU A 228 12.98 -12.46 -5.71
CA LEU A 228 11.76 -11.74 -6.06
C LEU A 228 10.50 -12.45 -5.54
N GLU A 229 10.43 -13.78 -5.63
CA GLU A 229 9.31 -14.58 -5.12
C GLU A 229 9.23 -14.49 -3.61
N ARG A 230 10.36 -14.58 -2.89
CA ARG A 230 10.38 -14.43 -1.43
C ARG A 230 10.03 -13.03 -0.96
N ASP A 231 10.53 -11.99 -1.63
CA ASP A 231 10.20 -10.62 -1.27
C ASP A 231 8.71 -10.34 -1.55
N LEU A 232 8.15 -10.90 -2.63
CA LEU A 232 6.71 -10.87 -2.89
C LEU A 232 5.88 -11.71 -1.92
N ASP A 233 6.36 -12.87 -1.47
CA ASP A 233 5.66 -13.72 -0.50
C ASP A 233 5.62 -13.02 0.87
N GLN A 234 6.73 -12.38 1.23
CA GLN A 234 6.93 -11.77 2.55
C GLN A 234 6.32 -10.35 2.63
N HIS A 235 6.31 -9.60 1.54
CA HIS A 235 5.94 -8.17 1.56
C HIS A 235 4.86 -7.79 0.54
N GLY A 236 4.33 -8.75 -0.23
CA GLY A 236 3.32 -8.47 -1.27
C GLY A 236 3.82 -7.67 -2.48
N MET A 237 5.07 -7.18 -2.46
CA MET A 237 5.68 -6.37 -3.52
C MET A 237 7.20 -6.60 -3.59
N VAL A 238 7.81 -6.19 -4.71
CA VAL A 238 9.28 -6.21 -4.86
C VAL A 238 9.84 -4.87 -4.40
N ARG A 239 10.63 -4.91 -3.34
CA ARG A 239 11.30 -3.73 -2.78
C ARG A 239 12.65 -3.50 -3.46
N GLN A 240 13.13 -2.26 -3.42
CA GLN A 240 14.44 -1.89 -3.96
C GLN A 240 15.59 -2.75 -3.39
N ARG A 241 15.53 -3.08 -2.09
CA ARG A 241 16.51 -3.96 -1.43
C ARG A 241 16.63 -5.33 -2.10
N ALA A 242 15.53 -5.89 -2.62
CA ALA A 242 15.58 -7.17 -3.32
C ALA A 242 16.35 -7.03 -4.65
N ILE A 243 16.15 -5.94 -5.38
CA ILE A 243 16.86 -5.62 -6.62
C ILE A 243 18.35 -5.42 -6.35
N GLU A 244 18.70 -4.68 -5.31
CA GLU A 244 20.09 -4.43 -4.88
C GLU A 244 20.77 -5.74 -4.46
N ARG A 245 20.11 -6.56 -3.65
CA ARG A 245 20.60 -7.89 -3.26
C ARG A 245 20.84 -8.81 -4.46
N ILE A 246 19.99 -8.74 -5.49
CA ILE A 246 20.20 -9.50 -6.73
C ILE A 246 21.42 -8.96 -7.47
N ARG A 247 21.51 -7.64 -7.63
CA ARG A 247 22.64 -6.99 -8.30
C ARG A 247 23.97 -7.32 -7.63
N GLU A 248 24.07 -7.13 -6.32
CA GLU A 248 25.28 -7.42 -5.53
C GLU A 248 25.71 -8.88 -5.70
N ARG A 249 24.77 -9.82 -5.55
CA ARG A 249 25.06 -11.24 -5.70
C ARG A 249 25.51 -11.60 -7.11
N LEU A 250 24.89 -11.01 -8.13
CA LEU A 250 25.26 -11.25 -9.52
C LEU A 250 26.66 -10.71 -9.81
N TYR A 251 27.02 -9.53 -9.32
CA TYR A 251 28.40 -9.05 -9.47
C TYR A 251 29.42 -9.87 -8.69
N GLU A 252 29.03 -10.43 -7.54
CA GLU A 252 29.90 -11.28 -6.73
C GLU A 252 30.13 -12.66 -7.37
N ARG A 253 29.12 -13.24 -8.03
CA ARG A 253 29.11 -14.66 -8.43
C ARG A 253 28.90 -14.95 -9.91
N SER A 254 28.45 -13.98 -10.71
CA SER A 254 28.16 -14.19 -12.13
C SER A 254 29.25 -13.59 -13.02
N THR A 255 29.95 -14.49 -13.72
CA THR A 255 30.88 -14.10 -14.80
C THR A 255 30.19 -13.24 -15.87
N LYS A 256 28.91 -13.50 -16.18
CA LYS A 256 28.16 -12.72 -17.16
C LYS A 256 27.81 -11.32 -16.65
N ALA A 257 27.47 -11.18 -15.37
CA ALA A 257 27.25 -9.85 -14.78
C ALA A 257 28.54 -9.04 -14.71
N MET A 258 29.67 -9.68 -14.42
CA MET A 258 30.98 -9.01 -14.46
C MET A 258 31.40 -8.62 -15.88
N GLU A 259 31.15 -9.47 -16.88
CA GLU A 259 31.53 -9.25 -18.29
C GLU A 259 30.62 -8.26 -19.02
N ARG A 260 29.30 -8.36 -18.78
CA ARG A 260 28.26 -7.60 -19.52
C ARG A 260 27.66 -6.47 -18.68
N GLY A 261 28.06 -6.38 -17.41
CA GLY A 261 27.68 -5.31 -16.52
C GLY A 261 26.19 -5.24 -16.24
N ASP A 262 25.78 -4.00 -15.97
CA ASP A 262 24.47 -3.67 -15.46
C ASP A 262 23.33 -3.97 -16.46
N GLU A 263 23.61 -3.98 -17.77
CA GLU A 263 22.61 -4.39 -18.77
C GLU A 263 22.19 -5.86 -18.61
N TYR A 264 23.16 -6.75 -18.34
CA TYR A 264 22.87 -8.16 -18.10
C TYR A 264 22.09 -8.37 -16.81
N VAL A 265 22.46 -7.67 -15.74
CA VAL A 265 21.77 -7.71 -14.45
C VAL A 265 20.31 -7.24 -14.61
N ALA A 266 20.09 -6.11 -15.28
CA ALA A 266 18.75 -5.58 -15.53
C ALA A 266 17.88 -6.54 -16.35
N ARG A 267 18.44 -7.17 -17.40
CA ARG A 267 17.73 -8.16 -18.21
C ARG A 267 17.38 -9.42 -17.42
N THR A 268 18.29 -9.86 -16.54
CA THR A 268 18.09 -11.03 -15.68
C THR A 268 16.96 -10.79 -14.68
N ILE A 269 16.97 -9.65 -13.99
CA ILE A 269 15.91 -9.26 -13.04
C ILE A 269 14.57 -9.12 -13.76
N THR A 270 14.56 -8.52 -14.95
CA THR A 270 13.36 -8.40 -15.79
C THR A 270 12.78 -9.76 -16.18
N ALA A 271 13.63 -10.68 -16.63
CA ALA A 271 13.20 -12.03 -17.01
C ALA A 271 12.64 -12.80 -15.80
N ALA A 272 13.34 -12.74 -14.67
CA ALA A 272 12.92 -13.38 -13.42
C ALA A 272 11.59 -12.83 -12.91
N TRP A 273 11.39 -11.52 -12.96
CA TRP A 273 10.12 -10.88 -12.60
C TRP A 273 8.95 -11.40 -13.45
N ARG A 274 9.12 -11.40 -14.78
CA ARG A 274 8.10 -11.92 -15.71
C ARG A 274 7.72 -13.37 -15.41
N PHE A 275 8.72 -14.18 -15.04
CA PHE A 275 8.51 -15.57 -14.67
C PHE A 275 7.71 -15.72 -13.37
N VAL A 276 8.12 -15.04 -12.29
CA VAL A 276 7.47 -15.11 -10.98
C VAL A 276 6.00 -14.68 -11.06
N VAL A 277 5.74 -13.60 -11.79
CA VAL A 277 4.36 -13.11 -12.02
C VAL A 277 3.53 -14.13 -12.80
N LYS A 278 4.06 -14.68 -13.90
CA LYS A 278 3.36 -15.69 -14.73
C LYS A 278 3.08 -16.97 -13.94
N LYS A 279 4.01 -17.39 -13.07
CA LYS A 279 3.86 -18.54 -12.17
C LYS A 279 2.70 -18.32 -11.20
N ARG A 280 2.63 -17.16 -10.54
CA ARG A 280 1.55 -16.81 -9.61
C ARG A 280 0.18 -16.73 -10.29
N ALA A 281 0.12 -16.13 -11.48
CA ALA A 281 -1.13 -16.06 -12.25
C ALA A 281 -1.68 -17.46 -12.60
N ARG A 282 -0.80 -18.43 -12.91
CA ARG A 282 -1.17 -19.82 -13.15
C ARG A 282 -1.63 -20.53 -11.88
N GLY A 283 -0.96 -20.31 -10.74
CA GLY A 283 -1.38 -20.86 -9.44
C GLY A 283 -2.76 -20.37 -9.01
N TYR A 284 -3.05 -19.09 -9.23
CA TYR A 284 -4.37 -18.50 -8.96
C TYR A 284 -5.49 -19.12 -9.81
N ASN A 285 -5.24 -19.35 -11.10
CA ASN A 285 -6.23 -19.98 -11.99
C ASN A 285 -6.46 -21.46 -11.64
N LYS A 286 -5.41 -22.19 -11.24
CA LYS A 286 -5.50 -23.59 -10.83
C LYS A 286 -6.32 -23.77 -9.54
N CYS A 287 -6.12 -22.93 -8.53
CA CYS A 287 -6.94 -22.94 -7.30
C CYS A 287 -8.43 -22.59 -7.56
N LYS A 288 -8.74 -21.85 -8.63
CA LYS A 288 -10.11 -21.56 -9.05
C LYS A 288 -10.81 -22.73 -9.76
N GLU A 289 -10.04 -23.58 -10.44
CA GLU A 289 -10.56 -24.74 -11.18
C GLU A 289 -10.71 -25.98 -10.29
N GLU A 290 -9.85 -26.15 -9.27
CA GLU A 290 -9.89 -27.26 -8.31
C GLU A 290 -10.85 -27.03 -7.13
N GLY A 291 -11.39 -25.82 -6.99
CA GLY A 291 -12.38 -25.43 -5.97
C GLY A 291 -13.84 -25.48 -6.44
N ARG A 292 -14.16 -26.30 -7.45
CA ARG A 292 -15.51 -26.58 -7.94
C ARG A 292 -15.89 -28.02 -7.71
#